data_AF-A0A0F9EW74-F1
#
_entry.id   AF-A0A0F9EW74-F1
#
_cell.length_a   1.000
_cell.length_b   1.000
_cell.length_c   1.000
_cell.angle_alpha   90.00
_cell.angle_beta   90.00
_cell.angle_gamma   90.00
#
_symmetry.space_group_name_H-M   'P 1'
#
loop_
_entity.id
_entity.type
_entity.pdbx_description
1 polymer ?
#
loop_
_entity_poly.entity_id
_entity_poly.type
_entity_poly.pdbx_seq_one_letter_code
_entity_poly.pdbx_strand_id
1 'polypeptide(L)'
;MLNFTKEFNTPIPPELEGFFERWVALKDLERKQQGRGSILLDKGDYDIQGFFLAELQGVKGIFDPKTGHGTDLFKKPNHPTFSNESIYHVISGYEGGVWDKDKFNPSADNIKLGHGFFKTISNRR
;
A
#
# COMPACT_ATOMS: atom_id res chain seq x y z
N MET A 1 4.41 -13.17 -8.72
CA MET A 1 4.07 -11.74 -8.55
C MET A 1 5.22 -10.92 -9.09
N LEU A 2 4.92 -9.85 -9.83
CA LEU A 2 5.92 -8.85 -10.21
C LEU A 2 6.47 -8.19 -8.94
N ASN A 3 7.78 -8.02 -8.85
CA ASN A 3 8.43 -7.46 -7.67
C ASN A 3 8.77 -5.99 -7.89
N PHE A 4 7.87 -5.11 -7.46
CA PHE A 4 8.00 -3.65 -7.59
C PHE A 4 8.68 -2.97 -6.40
N THR A 5 9.30 -3.76 -5.51
CA THR A 5 10.00 -3.22 -4.34
C THR A 5 11.18 -2.31 -4.69
N LYS A 6 11.88 -2.55 -5.79
CA LYS A 6 13.04 -1.73 -6.20
C LYS A 6 12.64 -0.43 -6.90
N GLU A 7 11.50 -0.43 -7.56
CA GLU A 7 11.04 0.69 -8.39
C GLU A 7 10.23 1.70 -7.59
N PHE A 8 9.42 1.23 -6.64
CA PHE A 8 8.42 2.08 -5.98
C PHE A 8 8.57 2.20 -4.47
N ASN A 9 9.39 1.37 -3.79
CA ASN A 9 9.64 1.64 -2.37
C ASN A 9 10.47 2.90 -2.22
N THR A 10 9.98 3.83 -1.40
CA THR A 10 10.77 5.00 -1.03
C THR A 10 12.01 4.55 -0.26
N PRO A 11 13.22 5.03 -0.62
CA PRO A 11 14.40 4.75 0.18
C PRO A 11 14.28 5.45 1.54
N ILE A 12 14.65 4.75 2.62
CA ILE A 12 14.79 5.38 3.94
C ILE A 12 16.14 6.09 3.97
N PRO A 13 16.19 7.39 4.31
CA PRO A 13 17.46 8.07 4.58
C PRO A 13 18.24 7.36 5.68
N PRO A 14 19.57 7.18 5.58
CA PRO A 14 20.36 6.45 6.56
C PRO A 14 20.13 6.89 8.02
N GLU A 15 19.96 8.20 8.24
CA GLU A 15 19.68 8.79 9.55
C GLU A 15 18.32 8.39 10.14
N LEU A 16 17.39 7.90 9.31
CA LEU A 16 16.06 7.45 9.71
C LEU A 16 15.95 5.93 9.82
N GLU A 17 16.96 5.14 9.44
CA GLU A 17 16.89 3.67 9.45
C GLU A 17 16.52 3.11 10.83
N GLY A 18 17.20 3.58 11.89
CA GLY A 18 16.88 3.14 13.26
C GLY A 18 15.49 3.58 13.74
N PHE A 19 14.95 4.68 13.23
CA PHE A 19 13.57 5.08 13.51
C PHE A 19 12.56 4.22 12.75
N PHE A 20 12.87 3.86 11.51
CA PHE A 20 12.07 2.96 10.70
C PHE A 20 11.98 1.57 11.35
N GLU A 21 13.09 1.01 11.81
CA GLU A 21 13.10 -0.29 12.51
C GLU A 21 12.22 -0.28 13.76
N ARG A 22 12.30 0.78 14.58
CA ARG A 22 11.46 0.94 15.76
C ARG A 22 9.98 1.09 15.40
N TRP A 23 9.69 1.87 14.37
CA TRP A 23 8.31 2.04 13.88
C TRP A 23 7.73 0.72 13.37
N VAL A 24 8.50 -0.07 12.62
CA VAL A 24 8.12 -1.43 12.19
C VAL A 24 7.81 -2.30 13.39
N ALA A 25 8.68 -2.31 14.41
CA ALA A 25 8.45 -3.11 15.61
C ALA A 25 7.15 -2.73 16.35
N LEU A 26 6.85 -1.42 16.43
CA LEU A 26 5.59 -0.93 17.02
C LEU A 26 4.37 -1.37 16.20
N LYS A 27 4.40 -1.20 14.87
CA LYS A 27 3.30 -1.65 13.99
C LYS A 27 3.11 -3.16 14.04
N ASP A 28 4.18 -3.94 14.17
CA ASP A 28 4.10 -5.39 14.29
C ASP A 28 3.42 -5.82 15.59
N LEU A 29 3.64 -5.10 16.70
CA LEU A 29 2.94 -5.33 17.96
C LEU A 29 1.43 -5.03 17.82
N GLU A 30 1.07 -3.91 17.19
CA GLU A 30 -0.33 -3.56 16.91
C GLU A 30 -1.02 -4.61 16.02
N ARG A 31 -0.36 -5.01 14.93
CA ARG A 31 -0.85 -6.04 13.98
C ARG A 31 -1.01 -7.40 14.64
N LYS A 32 -0.12 -7.78 15.55
CA LYS A 32 -0.21 -9.05 16.28
C LYS A 32 -1.48 -9.11 17.14
N GLN A 33 -1.90 -7.99 17.75
CA GLN A 33 -3.17 -7.91 18.50
C GLN A 33 -4.39 -8.11 17.59
N GLN A 34 -4.24 -7.83 16.29
CA GLN A 34 -5.26 -8.04 15.26
C GLN A 34 -5.15 -9.40 14.56
N GLY A 35 -4.25 -10.28 15.00
CA GLY A 35 -4.00 -11.59 14.38
C GLY A 35 -3.29 -11.52 13.02
N ARG A 36 -2.62 -10.41 12.71
CA ARG A 36 -1.88 -10.17 11.46
C ARG A 36 -0.38 -10.38 11.66
N GLY A 37 0.33 -10.69 10.57
CA GLY A 37 1.79 -10.81 10.55
C GLY A 37 2.51 -9.46 10.45
N SER A 38 3.84 -9.51 10.28
CA SER A 38 4.68 -8.30 10.18
C SER A 38 4.23 -7.37 9.05
N ILE A 39 4.25 -6.07 9.28
CA ILE A 39 3.98 -5.02 8.29
C ILE A 39 4.90 -5.13 7.06
N LEU A 40 6.10 -5.67 7.23
CA LEU A 40 7.03 -5.85 6.12
C LEU A 40 6.56 -6.90 5.10
N LEU A 41 5.61 -7.77 5.44
CA LEU A 41 4.99 -8.70 4.49
C LEU A 41 4.19 -7.95 3.40
N ASP A 42 3.70 -6.76 3.70
CA ASP A 42 2.92 -5.94 2.78
C ASP A 42 3.81 -5.14 1.80
N LYS A 43 5.15 -5.18 1.96
CA LYS A 43 6.11 -4.48 1.07
C LYS A 43 6.01 -4.89 -0.39
N GLY A 44 5.41 -6.04 -0.71
CA GLY A 44 5.17 -6.43 -2.09
C GLY A 44 4.19 -5.50 -2.80
N ASP A 45 3.11 -5.11 -2.10
CA ASP A 45 1.97 -4.42 -2.71
C ASP A 45 1.82 -2.97 -2.24
N TYR A 46 2.50 -2.59 -1.14
CA TYR A 46 2.55 -1.23 -0.60
C TYR A 46 3.98 -0.70 -0.49
N ASP A 47 4.14 0.62 -0.56
CA ASP A 47 5.35 1.31 -0.11
C ASP A 47 5.31 1.57 1.40
N ILE A 48 5.78 0.59 2.17
CA ILE A 48 5.82 0.65 3.65
C ILE A 48 6.80 1.73 4.14
N GLN A 49 7.82 2.04 3.37
CA GLN A 49 8.76 3.11 3.69
C GLN A 49 8.11 4.48 3.51
N GLY A 50 7.36 4.65 2.42
CA GLY A 50 6.51 5.83 2.19
C GLY A 50 5.52 6.07 3.32
N PHE A 51 4.86 5.01 3.82
CA PHE A 51 3.99 5.10 5.00
C PHE A 51 4.70 5.70 6.22
N PHE A 52 5.86 5.17 6.57
CA PHE A 52 6.63 5.65 7.71
C PHE A 52 7.01 7.12 7.56
N LEU A 53 7.52 7.52 6.39
CA LEU A 53 7.93 8.90 6.15
C LEU A 53 6.74 9.87 6.16
N ALA A 54 5.59 9.45 5.65
CA ALA A 54 4.37 10.24 5.68
C ALA A 54 3.82 10.40 7.12
N GLU A 55 3.84 9.33 7.93
CA GLU A 55 3.45 9.41 9.35
C GLU A 55 4.38 10.35 10.13
N LEU A 56 5.69 10.31 9.85
CA LEU A 56 6.68 11.26 10.37
C LEU A 56 6.38 12.71 10.00
N GLN A 57 5.81 12.96 8.82
CA GLN A 57 5.37 14.28 8.37
C GLN A 57 3.98 14.67 8.89
N GLY A 58 3.34 13.83 9.71
CA GLY A 58 2.05 14.09 10.32
C GLY A 58 0.85 13.70 9.47
N VAL A 59 1.04 12.94 8.38
CA VAL A 59 -0.07 12.37 7.60
C VAL A 59 -0.81 11.35 8.48
N LYS A 60 -2.11 11.58 8.68
CA LYS A 60 -2.99 10.71 9.47
C LYS A 60 -3.81 9.79 8.57
N GLY A 61 -4.33 8.70 9.14
CA GLY A 61 -5.20 7.77 8.41
C GLY A 61 -4.47 6.90 7.39
N ILE A 62 -3.17 6.64 7.60
CA ILE A 62 -2.39 5.74 6.74
C ILE A 62 -2.91 4.31 6.82
N PHE A 63 -3.42 3.90 7.98
CA PHE A 63 -4.09 2.62 8.17
C PHE A 63 -5.52 2.85 8.62
N ASP A 64 -6.46 2.09 8.07
CA ASP A 64 -7.81 2.02 8.62
C ASP A 64 -7.78 1.30 9.98
N PRO A 65 -8.28 1.92 11.07
CA PRO A 65 -8.18 1.36 12.40
C PRO A 65 -9.08 0.13 12.64
N LYS A 66 -10.05 -0.14 11.76
CA LYS A 66 -10.98 -1.26 11.89
C LYS A 66 -10.49 -2.52 11.18
N THR A 67 -9.84 -2.35 10.04
CA THR A 67 -9.43 -3.43 9.13
C THR A 67 -7.91 -3.66 9.13
N GLY A 68 -7.13 -2.65 9.53
CA GLY A 68 -5.68 -2.66 9.46
C GLY A 68 -5.15 -2.59 8.02
N HIS A 69 -5.99 -2.25 7.04
CA HIS A 69 -5.57 -2.03 5.66
C HIS A 69 -4.91 -0.67 5.49
N GLY A 70 -3.88 -0.61 4.63
CA GLY A 70 -3.23 0.63 4.26
C GLY A 70 -4.09 1.47 3.31
N THR A 71 -3.89 2.78 3.35
CA THR A 71 -4.48 3.76 2.43
C THR A 71 -4.08 3.47 0.97
N ASP A 72 -4.93 3.93 0.05
CA ASP A 72 -4.67 3.88 -1.38
C ASP A 72 -3.42 4.64 -1.81
N LEU A 73 -3.06 5.68 -1.04
CA LEU A 73 -2.00 6.64 -1.37
C LEU A 73 -0.65 5.97 -1.72
N PHE A 74 -0.32 4.83 -1.13
CA PHE A 74 0.95 4.12 -1.33
C PHE A 74 0.79 2.70 -1.89
N LYS A 75 -0.39 2.38 -2.46
CA LYS A 75 -0.58 1.13 -3.20
C LYS A 75 0.24 1.18 -4.48
N LYS A 76 1.00 0.12 -4.75
CA LYS A 76 1.81 -0.01 -5.96
C LYS A 76 0.99 -0.51 -7.14
N PRO A 77 1.48 -0.37 -8.38
CA PRO A 77 0.73 -0.83 -9.56
C PRO A 77 0.35 -2.32 -9.57
N ASN A 78 1.09 -3.18 -8.86
CA ASN A 78 0.76 -4.60 -8.71
C ASN A 78 -0.33 -4.89 -7.66
N HIS A 79 -0.78 -3.90 -6.88
CA HIS A 79 -1.84 -4.09 -5.90
C HIS A 79 -3.21 -4.29 -6.62
N PRO A 80 -4.04 -5.28 -6.25
CA PRO A 80 -5.31 -5.57 -6.94
C PRO A 80 -6.29 -4.39 -7.03
N THR A 81 -6.26 -3.52 -6.02
CA THR A 81 -7.03 -2.27 -5.96
C THR A 81 -6.17 -1.01 -6.06
N PHE A 82 -5.06 -1.06 -6.81
CA PHE A 82 -4.28 0.13 -7.16
C PHE A 82 -5.17 1.12 -7.91
N SER A 83 -5.39 2.29 -7.32
CA SER A 83 -6.34 3.30 -7.78
C SER A 83 -5.66 4.58 -8.25
N ASN A 84 -6.44 5.46 -8.85
CA ASN A 84 -6.03 6.82 -9.20
C ASN A 84 -5.77 7.74 -7.98
N GLU A 85 -6.01 7.26 -6.76
CA GLU A 85 -5.68 7.97 -5.51
C GLU A 85 -4.25 7.66 -5.02
N SER A 86 -3.57 6.67 -5.62
CA SER A 86 -2.17 6.38 -5.32
C SER A 86 -1.22 7.44 -5.90
N ILE A 87 -0.16 7.78 -5.18
CA ILE A 87 0.91 8.66 -5.70
C ILE A 87 1.67 8.05 -6.88
N TYR A 88 1.53 6.74 -7.10
CA TYR A 88 2.14 6.03 -8.22
C TYR A 88 1.22 5.94 -9.44
N HIS A 89 0.01 6.49 -9.36
CA HIS A 89 -0.85 6.66 -10.53
C HIS A 89 -0.10 7.47 -11.61
N VAL A 90 -0.17 7.01 -12.86
CA VAL A 90 0.53 7.53 -14.07
C VAL A 90 2.05 7.56 -14.01
N ILE A 91 2.67 7.20 -12.89
CA ILE A 91 4.11 7.03 -12.79
C ILE A 91 4.53 5.79 -13.59
N SER A 92 5.53 5.95 -14.45
CA SER A 92 6.00 4.91 -15.38
C SER A 92 4.89 4.38 -16.32
N GLY A 93 3.82 5.16 -16.52
CA GLY A 93 2.71 4.80 -17.39
C GLY A 93 1.68 3.84 -16.81
N TYR A 94 1.72 3.55 -15.50
CA TYR A 94 0.75 2.69 -14.85
C TYR A 94 -0.51 3.44 -14.44
N GLU A 95 -1.65 3.08 -15.02
CA GLU A 95 -2.93 3.66 -14.67
C GLU A 95 -3.62 2.88 -13.55
N GLY A 96 -4.07 3.62 -12.55
CA GLY A 96 -4.86 3.08 -11.44
C GLY A 96 -6.35 3.04 -11.78
N GLY A 97 -7.08 2.08 -11.21
CA GLY A 97 -8.53 2.01 -11.30
C GLY A 97 -9.23 3.14 -10.53
N VAL A 98 -10.55 3.14 -10.56
CA VAL A 98 -11.36 4.20 -9.91
C VAL A 98 -12.36 3.57 -8.96
N TRP A 99 -12.48 4.15 -7.77
CA TRP A 99 -13.55 3.81 -6.84
C TRP A 99 -14.84 4.55 -7.18
N ASP A 100 -15.93 3.80 -7.34
CA ASP A 100 -17.30 4.31 -7.30
C ASP A 100 -17.94 3.84 -6.00
N LYS A 101 -17.92 4.72 -4.99
CA LYS A 101 -18.30 4.39 -3.61
C LYS A 101 -17.49 3.20 -3.09
N ASP A 102 -18.09 2.02 -2.92
CA ASP A 102 -17.43 0.81 -2.41
C ASP A 102 -17.09 -0.18 -3.52
N LYS A 103 -17.36 0.18 -4.78
CA LYS A 103 -17.09 -0.64 -5.95
C LYS A 103 -15.80 -0.17 -6.62
N PHE A 104 -14.82 -1.07 -6.72
CA PHE A 104 -13.61 -0.83 -7.48
C PHE A 104 -13.82 -1.13 -8.97
N ASN A 105 -13.53 -0.17 -9.84
CA ASN A 105 -13.50 -0.34 -11.28
C ASN A 105 -12.02 -0.39 -11.74
N PRO A 106 -11.49 -1.58 -12.06
CA PRO A 106 -10.08 -1.74 -12.41
C PRO A 106 -9.74 -1.09 -13.76
N SER A 107 -8.53 -0.53 -13.87
CA SER A 107 -7.94 -0.10 -15.13
C SER A 107 -7.45 -1.30 -15.97
N ALA A 108 -7.01 -1.03 -17.20
CA ALA A 108 -6.35 -2.04 -18.04
C ALA A 108 -5.06 -2.58 -17.38
N ASP A 109 -4.30 -1.74 -16.69
CA ASP A 109 -3.09 -2.15 -15.98
C ASP A 109 -3.38 -3.00 -14.76
N ASN A 110 -4.44 -2.69 -14.00
CA ASN A 110 -4.89 -3.58 -12.92
C ASN A 110 -5.16 -4.99 -13.48
N ILE A 111 -5.88 -5.09 -14.61
CA ILE A 111 -6.21 -6.36 -15.25
C ILE A 111 -4.95 -7.12 -15.70
N LYS A 112 -4.02 -6.40 -16.32
CA LYS A 112 -2.77 -6.95 -16.84
C LYS A 112 -1.83 -7.44 -15.73
N LEU A 113 -1.70 -6.69 -14.64
CA LEU A 113 -0.77 -6.97 -13.55
C LEU A 113 -1.36 -7.92 -12.50
N GLY A 114 -2.69 -7.92 -12.33
CA GLY A 114 -3.42 -8.65 -11.29
C GLY A 114 -3.65 -10.14 -11.54
N HIS A 115 -3.10 -10.72 -12.61
CA HIS A 115 -3.19 -12.16 -12.96
C HIS A 115 -4.56 -12.81 -12.61
N GLY A 116 -5.61 -12.43 -13.34
CA GLY A 116 -6.85 -13.24 -13.46
C GLY A 116 -7.81 -13.29 -12.27
N PHE A 117 -7.56 -12.57 -11.17
CA PHE A 117 -8.45 -12.56 -9.98
C PHE A 117 -9.29 -11.29 -9.85
N PHE A 118 -9.99 -10.87 -10.91
CA PHE A 118 -11.05 -9.85 -10.80
C PHE A 118 -12.41 -10.52 -10.57
N LYS A 119 -12.59 -11.15 -9.40
CA LYS A 119 -13.93 -11.18 -8.79
C LYS A 119 -14.10 -9.85 -8.08
N THR A 120 -15.17 -9.13 -8.39
CA THR A 120 -15.57 -7.84 -7.82
C THR A 120 -15.00 -7.62 -6.41
N ILE A 121 -13.92 -6.86 -6.28
CA ILE A 121 -13.31 -6.56 -4.98
C ILE A 121 -14.14 -5.42 -4.39
N SER A 122 -15.17 -5.77 -3.62
CA SER A 122 -15.83 -4.80 -2.73
C SER A 122 -15.11 -4.87 -1.40
N ASN A 123 -14.34 -3.83 -1.06
CA ASN A 123 -14.09 -3.42 0.32
C ASN A 123 -13.34 -2.09 0.30
N ARG A 124 -14.11 -1.01 0.20
CA ARG A 124 -13.70 0.29 0.73
C ARG A 124 -14.29 0.40 2.12
N ARG A 125 -13.47 0.36 3.17
CA ARG A 125 -13.81 0.83 4.52
C ARG A 125 -12.55 1.30 5.20
#